data_AF-D1MF56-F1
#
_entry.id   AF-D1MF56-F1
#
_cell.length_a   1.000
_cell.length_b   1.000
_cell.length_c   1.000
_cell.angle_alpha   90.00
_cell.angle_beta   90.00
_cell.angle_gamma   90.00
#
_symmetry.space_group_name_H-M   'P 1'
#
loop_
_entity.id
_entity.type
_entity.pdbx_description
1 polymer ?
#
loop_
_entity_poly.entity_id
_entity_poly.type
_entity_poly.pdbx_seq_one_letter_code
_entity_poly.pdbx_strand_id
1 'polypeptide(L)'
;LYIEEAHPSDGWVSTDASYQIPKHQSLQDRLRAAQLMLQGVPGCRVVVDTMSNASNAAYGAYFERLYIIVDGKVVYQGGRGP
;
A
#
# COMPACT_ATOMS: atom_id res chain seq x y z
N LEU A 1 3.56 5.10 2.38
CA LEU A 1 2.25 5.26 1.70
C LEU A 1 1.60 3.89 1.65
N TYR A 2 0.39 3.74 2.18
CA TYR A 2 -0.36 2.49 2.15
C TYR A 2 -1.31 2.50 0.95
N ILE A 3 -1.25 1.46 0.12
CA ILE A 3 -2.00 1.36 -1.16
C ILE A 3 -3.10 0.28 -1.07
N GLU A 4 -3.64 -0.14 -2.20
CA GLU A 4 -4.58 -1.27 -2.26
C GLU A 4 -3.91 -2.60 -1.87
N GLU A 5 -4.70 -3.54 -1.34
CA GLU A 5 -4.20 -4.87 -1.00
C GLU A 5 -3.73 -5.60 -2.25
N ALA A 6 -2.50 -6.11 -2.21
CA ALA A 6 -1.97 -7.00 -3.24
C ALA A 6 -2.78 -8.30 -3.36
N HIS A 7 -3.27 -8.79 -2.22
CA HIS A 7 -3.87 -10.10 -2.05
C HIS A 7 -5.13 -10.00 -1.17
N PRO A 8 -6.21 -9.38 -1.67
CA PRO A 8 -7.43 -9.21 -0.90
C PRO A 8 -8.05 -10.57 -0.57
N SER A 9 -8.56 -10.73 0.65
CA SER A 9 -9.14 -11.99 1.15
C SER A 9 -10.40 -12.43 0.41
N ASP A 10 -11.10 -11.49 -0.25
CA ASP A 10 -12.26 -11.70 -1.12
C ASP A 10 -11.86 -11.76 -2.61
N GLY A 11 -10.57 -11.92 -2.91
CA GLY A 11 -10.04 -12.11 -4.24
C GLY A 11 -10.22 -13.53 -4.79
N TRP A 12 -9.83 -13.72 -6.06
CA TRP A 12 -9.94 -15.01 -6.78
C TRP A 12 -9.04 -16.12 -6.22
N VAL A 13 -7.96 -15.75 -5.55
CA VAL A 13 -6.96 -16.68 -5.02
C VAL A 13 -7.11 -16.73 -3.52
N SER A 14 -7.25 -17.93 -2.95
CA SER A 14 -7.19 -18.12 -1.49
C SER A 14 -5.77 -17.81 -1.04
N THR A 15 -5.63 -16.88 -0.09
CA THR A 15 -4.34 -16.40 0.38
C THR A 15 -4.07 -16.96 1.77
N ASP A 16 -2.96 -17.67 1.95
CA ASP A 16 -2.44 -18.06 3.27
C ASP A 16 -1.80 -16.86 4.00
N ALA A 17 -2.23 -15.63 3.66
CA ALA A 17 -1.71 -14.41 4.22
C ALA A 17 -2.07 -14.30 5.71
N SER A 18 -1.12 -13.88 6.54
CA SER A 18 -1.33 -13.68 7.98
C SER A 18 -2.40 -12.62 8.28
N TYR A 19 -2.68 -11.74 7.32
CA TYR A 19 -3.73 -10.73 7.40
C TYR A 19 -4.81 -11.04 6.36
N GLN A 20 -6.04 -11.19 6.84
CA GLN A 20 -7.22 -11.45 6.02
C GLN A 20 -7.99 -10.14 5.84
N ILE A 21 -7.55 -9.33 4.88
CA ILE A 21 -8.10 -7.99 4.60
C ILE A 21 -8.82 -8.04 3.24
N PRO A 22 -10.12 -7.74 3.17
CA PRO A 22 -10.83 -7.69 1.89
C PRO A 22 -10.43 -6.45 1.10
N LYS A 23 -10.76 -6.43 -0.19
CA LYS A 23 -10.57 -5.25 -1.03
C LYS A 23 -11.25 -4.04 -0.40
N HIS A 24 -10.49 -2.95 -0.24
CA HIS A 24 -11.01 -1.69 0.30
C HIS A 24 -12.14 -1.13 -0.58
N GLN A 25 -13.31 -0.89 0.01
CA GLN A 25 -14.44 -0.25 -0.67
C GLN A 25 -14.58 1.23 -0.29
N SER A 26 -13.89 1.65 0.76
CA SER A 26 -13.87 3.01 1.26
C SER A 26 -12.50 3.41 1.81
N LEU A 27 -12.30 4.71 2.00
CA LEU A 27 -11.09 5.23 2.63
C LEU A 27 -10.97 4.74 4.08
N GLN A 28 -12.09 4.59 4.79
CA GLN A 28 -12.10 4.04 6.14
C GLN A 28 -11.58 2.59 6.18
N ASP A 29 -11.87 1.76 5.19
CA ASP A 29 -11.35 0.40 5.11
C ASP A 29 -9.82 0.42 4.99
N ARG A 30 -9.31 1.25 4.09
CA ARG A 30 -7.87 1.41 3.86
C ARG A 30 -7.14 1.98 5.08
N LEU A 31 -7.76 2.93 5.79
CA LEU A 31 -7.23 3.46 7.05
C LEU A 31 -7.14 2.38 8.13
N ARG A 32 -8.16 1.52 8.25
CA ARG A 32 -8.14 0.41 9.21
C ARG A 32 -7.02 -0.59 8.89
N ALA A 33 -6.84 -0.95 7.63
CA ALA A 33 -5.74 -1.82 7.19
C ALA A 33 -4.36 -1.20 7.49
N ALA A 34 -4.17 0.08 7.17
CA ALA A 34 -2.94 0.81 7.51
C ALA A 34 -2.67 0.88 9.02
N GLN A 35 -3.71 1.03 9.84
CA GLN A 35 -3.60 0.99 11.30
C GLN A 35 -3.17 -0.37 11.83
N LEU A 36 -3.62 -1.48 11.23
CA LEU A 36 -3.16 -2.82 11.59
C LEU A 36 -1.66 -2.98 11.32
N MET A 37 -1.19 -2.54 10.15
CA MET A 37 0.24 -2.54 9.81
C MET A 37 1.07 -1.74 10.84
N LEU A 38 0.58 -0.57 11.26
CA LEU A 38 1.27 0.29 12.22
C LEU A 38 1.46 -0.33 13.62
N GLN A 39 0.66 -1.35 13.99
CA GLN A 39 0.86 -2.06 15.25
C GLN A 39 2.23 -2.78 15.28
N GLY A 40 2.73 -3.23 14.12
CA GLY A 40 4.05 -3.87 14.00
C GLY A 40 5.22 -2.90 13.82
N VAL A 41 4.94 -1.63 13.50
CA VAL A 41 5.96 -0.61 13.21
C VAL A 41 5.58 0.73 13.85
N PRO A 42 5.61 0.83 15.20
CA PRO A 42 5.21 2.04 15.91
C PRO A 42 6.11 3.23 15.55
N GLY A 43 5.50 4.42 15.43
CA GLY A 43 6.23 5.67 15.15
C GLY A 43 6.53 5.93 13.68
N CYS A 44 6.22 5.00 12.77
CA CYS A 44 6.33 5.25 11.33
C CYS A 44 5.24 6.24 10.86
N ARG A 45 5.62 7.24 10.06
CA ARG A 45 4.64 8.14 9.42
C ARG A 45 4.03 7.44 8.22
N VAL A 46 2.75 7.09 8.34
CA VAL A 46 1.98 6.42 7.28
C VAL A 46 0.83 7.33 6.84
N VAL A 47 0.69 7.44 5.53
CA VAL A 47 -0.48 8.03 4.86
C VAL A 47 -1.05 6.97 3.93
N VAL A 48 -2.35 7.04 3.65
CA VAL A 48 -3.04 6.15 2.72
C VAL A 48 -3.19 6.82 1.36
N ASP A 49 -3.12 6.05 0.28
CA ASP A 49 -3.43 6.56 -1.06
C ASP A 49 -4.94 6.79 -1.20
N THR A 50 -5.34 7.63 -2.15
CA THR A 50 -6.75 7.88 -2.45
C THR A 50 -7.44 6.61 -2.97
N MET A 51 -8.77 6.54 -2.87
CA MET A 51 -9.52 5.40 -3.45
C MET A 51 -9.40 5.31 -4.98
N SER A 52 -8.98 6.40 -5.65
CA SER A 52 -8.62 6.40 -7.07
C SER A 52 -7.21 5.88 -7.38
N ASN A 53 -6.45 5.46 -6.35
CA ASN A 53 -5.08 4.95 -6.45
C ASN A 53 -4.13 5.93 -7.17
N ALA A 54 -4.30 7.24 -6.92
CA ALA A 54 -3.62 8.28 -7.68
C ALA A 54 -2.09 8.22 -7.52
N SER A 55 -1.60 8.00 -6.31
CA SER A 55 -0.16 7.91 -6.05
C SER A 55 0.39 6.58 -6.55
N ASN A 56 -0.35 5.48 -6.35
CA ASN A 56 0.01 4.16 -6.86
C ASN A 56 0.23 4.19 -8.39
N ALA A 57 -0.69 4.82 -9.11
CA ALA A 57 -0.59 5.00 -10.56
C ALA A 57 0.58 5.93 -10.96
N ALA A 58 0.71 7.09 -10.30
CA ALA A 58 1.75 8.07 -10.63
C ALA A 58 3.19 7.55 -10.42
N TYR A 59 3.38 6.66 -9.44
CA TYR A 59 4.67 6.05 -9.13
C TYR A 59 4.79 4.61 -9.64
N GLY A 60 3.80 4.09 -10.38
CA GLY A 60 3.78 2.70 -10.86
C GLY A 60 4.12 1.70 -9.74
N ALA A 61 3.54 1.89 -8.57
CA ALA A 61 3.92 1.25 -7.32
C ALA A 61 3.02 0.06 -6.95
N TYR A 62 2.37 -0.54 -7.95
CA TYR A 62 1.45 -1.67 -7.75
C TYR A 62 2.21 -2.81 -7.05
N PHE A 63 1.52 -3.51 -6.15
CA PHE A 63 2.11 -4.46 -5.20
C PHE A 63 2.94 -3.76 -4.13
N GLU A 64 4.19 -3.42 -4.43
CA GLU A 64 5.06 -2.65 -3.54
C GLU A 64 6.14 -1.92 -4.34
N ARG A 65 6.60 -0.76 -3.85
CA ARG A 65 7.73 -0.06 -4.45
C ARG A 65 8.40 0.91 -3.48
N LEU A 66 9.72 1.05 -3.63
CA LEU A 66 10.53 2.01 -2.87
C LEU A 66 10.97 3.17 -3.75
N TYR A 67 10.91 4.37 -3.18
CA TYR A 67 11.34 5.62 -3.80
C TYR A 67 12.10 6.47 -2.80
N ILE A 68 13.12 7.20 -3.27
CA ILE A 68 13.73 8.31 -2.54
C ILE A 68 13.51 9.57 -3.36
N ILE A 69 12.91 10.59 -2.73
CA ILE A 69 12.61 11.88 -3.34
C ILE A 69 13.38 12.95 -2.56
N VAL A 70 14.17 13.74 -3.27
CA VAL A 70 14.93 14.87 -2.72
C VAL A 70 14.64 16.09 -3.59
N ASP A 71 14.26 17.21 -2.97
CA ASP A 71 13.92 18.46 -3.66
C ASP A 71 12.93 18.29 -4.83
N GLY A 72 11.91 17.46 -4.62
CA GLY A 72 10.87 17.17 -5.62
C GLY A 72 11.32 16.28 -6.78
N LYS A 73 12.54 15.74 -6.74
CA LYS A 73 13.08 14.83 -7.77
C LYS A 73 13.24 13.41 -7.22
N VAL A 74 12.87 12.43 -8.04
CA VAL A 74 13.16 11.01 -7.76
C VAL A 74 14.66 10.78 -7.95
N VAL A 75 15.37 10.48 -6.86
CA VAL A 75 16.81 10.15 -6.88
C VAL A 75 17.05 8.65 -6.77
N TYR A 76 16.03 7.88 -6.38
CA TYR A 76 16.04 6.43 -6.40
C TYR A 76 14.64 5.90 -6.69
N GLN A 77 14.58 4.91 -7.58
CA GLN A 77 13.40 4.10 -7.84
C GLN A 77 13.80 2.62 -7.70
N GLY A 78 13.11 1.91 -6.81
CA GLY A 78 13.27 0.47 -6.66
C GLY A 78 12.99 -0.25 -7.97
N GLY A 79 13.70 -1.36 -8.18
CA GLY A 79 13.47 -2.27 -9.30
C GLY A 79 12.01 -2.73 -9.38
N ARG A 80 11.65 -3.41 -10.48
CA ARG A 80 10.34 -4.10 -10.50
C ARG A 80 10.30 -5.12 -9.36
N GLY A 81 9.19 -5.14 -8.63
CA GLY A 81 8.87 -6.21 -7.69
C GLY A 81 8.66 -7.54 -8.43
N PRO A 82 8.42 -8.64 -7.69
CA PRO A 82 8.13 -9.95 -8.25
C PRO A 82 6.89 -9.97 -9.16
#